data_AF-A0A2Z4IJP4-F1
#
_entry.id   AF-A0A2Z4IJP4-F1
#
_cell.length_a   1.000
_cell.length_b   1.000
_cell.length_c   1.000
_cell.angle_alpha   90.00
_cell.angle_beta   90.00
_cell.angle_gamma   90.00
#
_symmetry.space_group_name_H-M   'P 1'
#
loop_
_entity.id
_entity.type
_entity.pdbx_description
1 polymer ?
#
loop_
_entity_poly.entity_id
_entity_poly.type
_entity_poly.pdbx_seq_one_letter_code
_entity_poly.pdbx_strand_id
1 'polypeptide(L)'
;MRLSEVKSALNSLERIGFQLPDGSLVPGHFHVTEVGKVTKHFIDCGGTVRNEEVVNFQLWNADDYDHRLHPEKLVHIIELSEKTLGLPDAEIEVEYQGETIGKFGLDFDGTNFILTTKETDCLAKDQCGIPAEKPKVEVSSSQFGACTPGGNCC
;
A
#
# COMPACT_ATOMS: atom_id res chain seq x y z
N MET A 1 -5.99 -2.95 -1.57
CA MET A 1 -7.40 -3.30 -1.32
C MET A 1 -8.31 -2.20 -1.81
N ARG A 2 -9.51 -2.57 -2.26
CA ARG A 2 -10.51 -1.65 -2.81
C ARG A 2 -11.49 -1.12 -1.76
N LEU A 3 -12.23 -0.06 -2.13
CA LEU A 3 -13.20 0.59 -1.26
C LEU A 3 -14.30 -0.34 -0.74
N SER A 4 -14.84 -1.22 -1.60
CA SER A 4 -15.85 -2.21 -1.21
C SER A 4 -15.31 -3.21 -0.19
N GLU A 5 -14.05 -3.64 -0.34
CA GLU A 5 -13.36 -4.55 0.58
C GLU A 5 -13.14 -3.90 1.96
N VAL A 6 -12.79 -2.60 1.98
CA VAL A 6 -12.67 -1.86 3.25
C VAL A 6 -14.00 -1.86 4.02
N LYS A 7 -15.10 -1.51 3.35
CA LYS A 7 -16.43 -1.53 3.99
C LYS A 7 -16.78 -2.93 4.52
N SER A 8 -16.48 -3.97 3.74
CA SER A 8 -16.70 -5.35 4.16
C SER A 8 -15.88 -5.72 5.40
N ALA A 9 -14.60 -5.33 5.45
CA ALA A 9 -13.74 -5.56 6.60
C ALA A 9 -14.27 -4.82 7.85
N LEU A 10 -14.62 -3.53 7.71
CA LEU A 10 -15.13 -2.70 8.81
C LEU A 10 -16.38 -3.27 9.47
N ASN A 11 -17.28 -3.88 8.70
CA ASN A 11 -18.51 -4.50 9.25
C ASN A 11 -18.25 -5.70 10.18
N SER A 12 -17.06 -6.29 10.10
CA SER A 12 -16.65 -7.43 10.94
C SER A 12 -15.81 -7.04 12.15
N LEU A 13 -15.40 -5.78 12.25
CA LEU A 13 -14.49 -5.29 13.27
C LEU A 13 -15.26 -4.66 14.43
N GLU A 14 -14.82 -4.93 15.65
CA GLU A 14 -15.24 -4.15 16.82
C GLU A 14 -14.41 -2.86 16.96
N ARG A 15 -13.19 -2.87 16.44
CA ARG A 15 -12.17 -1.84 16.64
C ARG A 15 -11.34 -1.70 15.37
N ILE A 16 -11.04 -0.45 15.00
CA ILE A 16 -10.15 -0.14 13.88
C ILE A 16 -8.71 -0.06 14.39
N GLY A 17 -7.79 -0.69 13.68
CA GLY A 17 -6.35 -0.56 13.86
C GLY A 17 -5.65 -0.42 12.52
N PHE A 18 -4.63 0.43 12.45
CA PHE A 18 -3.75 0.56 11.30
C PHE A 18 -2.32 0.23 11.73
N GLN A 19 -1.63 -0.60 10.95
CA GLN A 19 -0.24 -0.98 11.18
C GLN A 19 0.65 -0.39 10.08
N LEU A 20 1.74 0.26 10.48
CA LEU A 20 2.75 0.82 9.60
C LEU A 20 3.66 -0.27 9.01
N PRO A 21 4.38 0.00 7.91
CA PRO A 21 5.30 -0.97 7.30
C PRO A 21 6.39 -1.49 8.23
N ASP A 22 6.79 -0.70 9.23
CA ASP A 22 7.79 -1.08 10.23
C ASP A 22 7.23 -1.99 11.34
N GLY A 23 5.93 -2.28 11.31
CA GLY A 23 5.22 -3.11 12.28
C GLY A 23 4.63 -2.33 13.46
N SER A 24 4.90 -1.03 13.59
CA SER A 24 4.29 -0.21 14.62
C SER A 24 2.82 0.09 14.31
N LEU A 25 2.02 0.38 15.34
CA LEU A 25 0.61 0.74 15.17
C LEU A 25 0.43 2.25 15.13
N VAL A 26 -0.44 2.72 14.24
CA VAL A 26 -0.98 4.08 14.31
C VAL A 26 -1.74 4.22 15.64
N PRO A 27 -1.54 5.30 16.41
CA PRO A 27 -2.23 5.49 17.67
C PRO A 27 -3.75 5.40 17.52
N GLY A 28 -4.42 4.71 18.45
CA GLY A 28 -5.86 4.42 18.35
C GLY A 28 -6.78 5.65 18.38
N HIS A 29 -6.25 6.83 18.69
CA HIS A 29 -6.93 8.12 18.67
C HIS A 29 -6.72 8.90 17.37
N PHE A 30 -6.47 8.18 16.27
CA PHE A 30 -6.41 8.78 14.96
C PHE A 30 -7.78 9.31 14.50
N HIS A 31 -7.72 10.29 13.61
CA HIS A 31 -8.85 10.88 12.92
C HIS A 31 -8.74 10.59 11.44
N VAL A 32 -9.88 10.32 10.79
CA VAL A 32 -10.00 10.41 9.33
C VAL A 32 -10.45 11.82 9.01
N THR A 33 -9.55 12.63 8.46
CA THR A 33 -9.84 14.04 8.15
C THR A 33 -10.37 14.22 6.74
N GLU A 34 -10.00 13.32 5.83
CA GLU A 34 -10.40 13.38 4.43
C GLU A 34 -10.70 11.97 3.90
N VAL A 35 -11.77 11.87 3.12
CA VAL A 35 -12.05 10.73 2.24
C VAL A 35 -12.40 11.29 0.87
N GLY A 36 -11.56 11.02 -0.14
CA GLY A 36 -11.67 11.68 -1.43
C GLY A 36 -11.27 10.80 -2.61
N LYS A 37 -11.38 11.35 -3.82
CA LYS A 37 -10.89 10.74 -5.07
C LYS A 37 -9.66 11.51 -5.53
N VAL A 38 -8.58 10.80 -5.79
CA VAL A 38 -7.38 11.37 -6.42
C VAL A 38 -7.30 10.83 -7.84
N THR A 39 -7.25 11.75 -8.79
CA THR A 39 -7.07 11.45 -10.21
C THR A 39 -5.75 12.05 -10.69
N LYS A 40 -4.89 11.24 -11.30
CA LYS A 40 -3.67 11.72 -11.95
C LYS A 40 -3.78 11.48 -13.44
N HIS A 41 -3.57 12.53 -14.22
CA HIS A 41 -3.46 12.48 -15.67
C HIS A 41 -2.05 12.95 -16.03
N PHE A 42 -1.22 12.04 -16.52
CA PHE A 42 0.21 12.27 -16.70
C PHE A 42 0.75 11.58 -17.94
N ILE A 43 1.98 11.90 -18.30
CA ILE A 43 2.72 11.28 -19.40
C ILE A 43 3.96 10.59 -18.83
N ASP A 44 4.25 9.37 -19.29
CA ASP A 44 5.50 8.70 -18.92
C ASP A 44 6.67 9.16 -19.81
N CYS A 45 7.90 8.78 -19.44
CA CYS A 45 9.10 9.14 -20.21
C CYS A 45 9.08 8.61 -21.65
N GLY A 46 8.25 7.60 -21.95
CA GLY A 46 8.06 7.06 -23.29
C GLY A 46 6.97 7.76 -24.10
N GLY A 47 6.40 8.85 -23.59
CA GLY A 47 5.38 9.64 -24.27
C GLY A 47 3.95 9.08 -24.15
N THR A 48 3.73 8.02 -23.37
CA THR A 48 2.39 7.44 -23.21
C THR A 48 1.59 8.24 -22.19
N VAL A 49 0.41 8.73 -22.60
CA VAL A 49 -0.55 9.37 -21.69
C VAL A 49 -1.24 8.32 -20.84
N ARG A 50 -1.32 8.57 -19.53
CA ARG A 50 -1.85 7.66 -18.51
C ARG A 50 -2.81 8.36 -17.57
N ASN A 51 -3.77 7.59 -17.08
CA ASN A 51 -4.72 8.01 -16.07
C ASN A 51 -4.66 7.02 -14.90
N GLU A 52 -4.61 7.54 -13.68
CA GLU A 52 -4.66 6.79 -12.43
C GLU A 52 -5.78 7.38 -11.58
N GLU A 53 -6.61 6.51 -11.00
CA GLU A 53 -7.66 6.89 -10.06
C GLU A 53 -7.56 6.02 -8.80
N VAL A 54 -7.53 6.68 -7.63
CA VAL A 54 -7.51 6.03 -6.32
C VAL A 54 -8.46 6.74 -5.37
N VAL A 55 -8.92 6.04 -4.34
CA VAL A 55 -9.65 6.64 -3.22
C VAL A 55 -8.66 6.91 -2.09
N ASN A 56 -8.60 8.17 -1.62
CA ASN A 56 -7.67 8.60 -0.59
C ASN A 56 -8.34 8.70 0.77
N PHE A 57 -7.72 8.14 1.81
CA PHE A 57 -8.04 8.40 3.20
C PHE A 57 -6.87 9.13 3.87
N GLN A 58 -7.12 10.33 4.41
CA GLN A 58 -6.12 11.03 5.20
C GLN A 58 -6.33 10.74 6.69
N LEU A 59 -5.31 10.15 7.31
CA LEU A 59 -5.24 9.87 8.73
C LEU A 59 -4.40 10.94 9.44
N TRP A 60 -4.91 11.47 10.54
CA TRP A 60 -4.22 12.46 11.37
C TRP A 60 -4.28 12.04 12.84
N ASN A 61 -3.17 12.23 13.57
CA ASN A 61 -3.15 11.98 15.01
C ASN A 61 -3.27 13.29 15.78
N ALA A 62 -4.32 13.44 16.59
CA ALA A 62 -4.52 14.59 17.48
C ALA A 62 -4.07 14.26 18.90
N ASP A 63 -3.84 15.28 19.74
CA ASP A 63 -3.59 15.09 21.18
C ASP A 63 -4.88 14.80 22.00
N ASP A 64 -5.92 14.23 21.39
CA ASP A 64 -7.19 13.86 22.02
C ASP A 64 -7.27 12.34 22.25
N TYR A 65 -6.67 11.89 23.34
CA TYR A 65 -6.52 10.48 23.69
C TYR A 65 -7.85 9.75 23.99
N ASP A 66 -8.93 10.50 24.23
CA ASP A 66 -10.26 9.93 24.47
C ASP A 66 -11.07 9.73 23.16
N HIS A 67 -10.57 10.28 22.03
CA HIS A 67 -11.20 10.06 20.75
C HIS A 67 -10.94 8.65 20.23
N ARG A 68 -12.00 7.96 19.79
CA ARG A 68 -11.88 6.70 19.07
C ARG A 68 -12.86 6.65 17.92
N LEU A 69 -12.35 6.44 16.71
CA LEU A 69 -13.20 6.22 15.55
C LEU A 69 -13.77 4.80 15.58
N HIS A 70 -15.08 4.68 15.70
CA HIS A 70 -15.77 3.40 15.61
C HIS A 70 -15.94 2.95 14.14
N PRO A 71 -15.87 1.63 13.85
CA PRO A 71 -16.04 1.09 12.49
C PRO A 71 -17.30 1.58 11.78
N GLU A 72 -18.46 1.57 12.46
CA GLU A 72 -19.73 2.05 11.92
C GLU A 72 -19.67 3.51 11.46
N LYS A 73 -18.97 4.36 12.22
CA LYS A 73 -18.79 5.78 11.87
C LYS A 73 -17.92 5.93 10.63
N LEU A 74 -16.86 5.12 10.48
CA LEU A 74 -16.03 5.15 9.28
C LEU A 74 -16.79 4.64 8.04
N VAL A 75 -17.59 3.58 8.18
CA VAL A 75 -18.48 3.12 7.10
C VAL A 75 -19.41 4.24 6.66
N HIS A 76 -20.04 4.94 7.61
CA HIS A 76 -20.92 6.06 7.28
C HIS A 76 -20.20 7.21 6.56
N ILE A 77 -18.97 7.57 6.99
CA ILE A 77 -18.16 8.58 6.30
C ILE A 77 -17.85 8.14 4.86
N ILE A 78 -17.47 6.87 4.67
CA ILE A 78 -17.19 6.32 3.34
C ILE A 78 -18.44 6.39 2.45
N GLU A 79 -19.59 5.93 2.93
CA GLU A 79 -20.84 5.94 2.17
C GLU A 79 -21.28 7.36 1.80
N LEU A 80 -21.13 8.31 2.71
CA LEU A 80 -21.40 9.72 2.46
C LEU A 80 -20.48 10.26 1.36
N SER A 81 -19.18 9.96 1.43
CA SER A 81 -18.20 10.38 0.43
C SER A 81 -18.45 9.71 -0.92
N GLU A 82 -18.77 8.42 -0.96
CA GLU A 82 -19.16 7.69 -2.17
C GLU A 82 -20.33 8.37 -2.87
N LYS A 83 -21.40 8.64 -2.13
CA LYS A 83 -22.61 9.28 -2.67
C LYS A 83 -22.35 10.70 -3.14
N THR A 84 -21.55 11.46 -2.40
CA THR A 84 -21.35 12.90 -2.64
C THR A 84 -20.35 13.15 -3.75
N LEU A 85 -19.26 12.38 -3.80
CA LEU A 85 -18.15 12.56 -4.73
C LEU A 85 -18.19 11.59 -5.92
N GLY A 86 -19.09 10.61 -5.92
CA GLY A 86 -19.14 9.55 -6.93
C GLY A 86 -17.85 8.73 -6.91
N LEU A 87 -17.44 8.26 -5.73
CA LEU A 87 -16.22 7.47 -5.60
C LEU A 87 -16.39 6.12 -6.30
N PRO A 88 -15.44 5.70 -7.15
CA PRO A 88 -15.44 4.37 -7.73
C PRO A 88 -15.01 3.32 -6.69
N ASP A 89 -15.27 2.05 -6.99
CA ASP A 89 -14.64 0.93 -6.30
C ASP A 89 -13.18 0.76 -6.79
N ALA A 90 -12.32 1.67 -6.34
CA ALA A 90 -10.90 1.73 -6.69
C ALA A 90 -10.00 1.37 -5.49
N GLU A 91 -8.70 1.19 -5.76
CA GLU A 91 -7.69 0.96 -4.73
C GLU A 91 -7.61 2.13 -3.75
N ILE A 92 -7.33 1.81 -2.49
CA ILE A 92 -7.19 2.77 -1.41
C ILE A 92 -5.74 3.24 -1.30
N GLU A 93 -5.56 4.56 -1.28
CA GLU A 93 -4.36 5.23 -0.82
C GLU A 93 -4.63 5.81 0.56
N VAL A 94 -3.68 5.63 1.49
CA VAL A 94 -3.75 6.23 2.82
C VAL A 94 -2.63 7.24 2.96
N GLU A 95 -2.98 8.46 3.36
CA GLU A 95 -2.04 9.49 3.75
C GLU A 95 -1.90 9.51 5.26
N TYR A 96 -0.66 9.44 5.76
CA TYR A 96 -0.38 9.50 7.19
C TYR A 96 0.94 10.23 7.48
N GLN A 97 0.96 10.96 8.59
CA GLN A 97 2.09 11.82 8.98
C GLN A 97 3.24 11.00 9.59
N GLY A 98 4.43 11.10 8.98
CA GLY A 98 5.72 10.74 9.57
C GLY A 98 6.62 11.98 9.69
N GLU A 99 7.87 11.90 9.20
CA GLU A 99 8.70 13.11 8.98
C GLU A 99 8.07 14.02 7.90
N THR A 100 7.47 13.40 6.89
CA THR A 100 6.63 14.04 5.87
C THR A 100 5.30 13.28 5.76
N ILE A 101 4.36 13.78 4.96
CA ILE A 101 3.13 13.04 4.66
C ILE A 101 3.50 11.88 3.75
N GLY A 102 3.39 10.66 4.26
CA GLY A 102 3.60 9.42 3.51
C GLY A 102 2.31 8.96 2.85
N LYS A 103 2.42 8.41 1.64
CA LYS A 103 1.33 7.74 0.90
C LYS A 103 1.56 6.24 0.94
N PHE A 104 0.56 5.51 1.42
CA PHE A 104 0.60 4.07 1.61
C PHE A 104 -0.50 3.39 0.79
N GLY A 105 -0.27 2.15 0.39
CA GLY A 105 -1.37 1.26 0.01
C GLY A 105 -2.06 0.74 1.26
N LEU A 106 -3.17 0.02 1.05
CA LEU A 106 -3.93 -0.57 2.14
C LEU A 106 -4.18 -2.06 1.87
N ASP A 107 -3.95 -2.87 2.88
CA ASP A 107 -4.30 -4.28 2.93
C ASP A 107 -4.99 -4.62 4.27
N PHE A 108 -5.46 -5.84 4.44
CA PHE A 108 -6.13 -6.29 5.65
C PHE A 108 -5.68 -7.70 6.04
N ASP A 109 -5.16 -7.86 7.26
CA ASP A 109 -4.63 -9.15 7.76
C ASP A 109 -5.69 -10.00 8.49
N GLY A 110 -6.94 -9.53 8.55
CA GLY A 110 -8.03 -10.14 9.32
C GLY A 110 -8.29 -9.47 10.68
N THR A 111 -7.35 -8.67 11.19
CA THR A 111 -7.43 -7.96 12.47
C THR A 111 -7.20 -6.46 12.32
N ASN A 112 -6.14 -6.07 11.62
CA ASN A 112 -5.74 -4.69 11.37
C ASN A 112 -5.65 -4.40 9.88
N PHE A 113 -5.85 -3.13 9.54
CA PHE A 113 -5.47 -2.62 8.24
C PHE A 113 -3.95 -2.42 8.18
N ILE A 114 -3.31 -2.93 7.14
CA ILE A 114 -1.86 -2.85 6.98
C ILE A 114 -1.55 -1.77 5.94
N LEU A 115 -0.82 -0.75 6.36
CA LEU A 115 -0.29 0.27 5.47
C LEU A 115 0.90 -0.30 4.71
N THR A 116 0.76 -0.48 3.40
CA THR A 116 1.81 -1.06 2.56
C THR A 116 2.66 0.03 1.92
N THR A 117 3.96 -0.23 1.77
CA THR A 117 4.85 0.68 1.05
C THR A 117 4.40 0.84 -0.41
N LYS A 118 4.52 2.05 -0.94
CA LYS A 118 4.37 2.33 -2.37
C LYS A 118 5.75 2.70 -2.92
N GLU A 119 6.14 2.04 -4.00
CA GLU A 119 7.38 2.34 -4.70
C GLU A 119 7.09 3.08 -5.99
N THR A 120 8.00 3.95 -6.40
CA THR A 120 7.95 4.57 -7.72
C THR A 120 8.42 3.55 -8.75
N ASP A 121 7.80 3.57 -9.93
CA ASP A 121 8.21 2.73 -11.05
C ASP A 121 8.42 3.56 -12.32
N CYS A 122 9.41 3.17 -13.11
CA CYS A 122 9.55 3.68 -14.47
C CYS A 122 8.61 2.87 -15.37
N LEU A 123 7.54 3.51 -15.83
CA LEU A 123 6.53 2.84 -16.67
C LEU A 123 6.96 2.62 -18.12
N ALA A 124 8.12 3.14 -18.53
CA ALA A 124 8.67 3.04 -19.87
C ALA A 124 10.07 2.36 -19.88
N LYS A 125 10.19 1.23 -19.17
CA LYS A 125 11.49 0.53 -18.92
C LYS A 125 12.32 0.31 -20.18
N ASP A 126 11.68 -0.15 -21.26
CA ASP A 126 12.31 -0.45 -22.54
C ASP A 126 12.87 0.80 -23.25
N GLN A 127 12.25 1.96 -23.02
CA GLN A 127 12.66 3.23 -23.64
C GLN A 127 13.70 3.98 -22.79
N CYS A 128 13.80 3.66 -21.49
CA CYS A 128 14.72 4.30 -20.56
C CYS A 128 16.03 3.51 -20.35
N GLY A 129 16.25 2.42 -21.10
CA GLY A 129 17.48 1.64 -21.03
C GLY A 129 17.69 0.93 -19.67
N ILE A 130 16.60 0.70 -18.93
CA ILE A 130 16.66 0.01 -17.65
C ILE A 130 16.89 -1.48 -17.93
N PRO A 131 17.97 -2.10 -17.39
CA PRO A 131 18.22 -3.52 -17.59
C PRO A 131 17.04 -4.35 -17.14
N ALA A 132 16.50 -5.20 -18.02
CA ALA A 132 15.48 -6.17 -17.63
C ALA A 132 16.03 -7.04 -16.48
N GLU A 133 15.24 -7.20 -15.43
CA GLU A 133 15.62 -8.01 -14.28
C GLU A 133 15.91 -9.43 -14.77
N LYS A 134 17.16 -9.89 -14.62
CA LYS A 134 17.55 -11.23 -15.07
C LYS A 134 16.76 -12.23 -14.22
N PRO A 135 16.14 -13.27 -14.82
CA PRO A 135 15.45 -14.29 -14.04
C PRO A 135 16.40 -14.83 -12.97
N LYS A 136 15.94 -14.90 -11.72
CA LYS A 136 16.67 -15.55 -10.63
C LYS A 136 16.90 -17.00 -11.03
N VAL A 137 18.09 -17.29 -11.53
CA VAL A 137 18.56 -18.67 -11.73
C VAL A 137 18.77 -19.22 -10.33
N GLU A 138 17.92 -20.16 -9.90
CA GLU A 138 18.20 -20.99 -8.75
C GLU A 138 19.50 -21.75 -9.04
N VAL A 139 20.59 -21.31 -8.42
CA VAL A 139 21.85 -22.05 -8.45
C VAL A 139 21.64 -23.29 -7.60
N SER A 140 21.13 -24.35 -8.22
CA SER A 140 21.19 -25.69 -7.63
C SER A 140 22.66 -25.95 -7.33
N SER A 141 22.98 -26.20 -6.05
CA SER A 141 24.33 -26.51 -5.60
C SER A 141 24.78 -27.82 -6.25
N SER A 142 25.50 -27.70 -7.37
CA SER A 142 26.31 -28.79 -7.89
C SER A 142 27.19 -29.28 -6.75
N GLN A 143 26.97 -30.52 -6.34
CA GLN A 143 27.84 -31.22 -5.39
C GLN A 143 29.26 -31.09 -5.91
N PHE A 144 30.05 -30.21 -5.29
CA PHE A 144 31.48 -30.17 -5.49
C PHE A 144 32.01 -31.50 -4.94
N GLY A 145 32.27 -32.43 -5.86
CA GLY A 145 33.13 -33.57 -5.61
C GLY A 145 34.42 -33.02 -5.02
N ALA A 146 34.74 -33.46 -3.81
CA ALA A 146 35.92 -33.01 -3.08
C ALA A 146 37.18 -33.33 -3.86
N CYS A 147 37.80 -32.31 -4.47
CA CYS A 147 39.16 -32.42 -4.98
C CYS A 147 40.12 -32.17 -3.82
N THR A 148 40.67 -33.24 -3.26
CA THR A 148 41.79 -33.16 -2.32
C THR A 148 43.07 -32.74 -3.06
N PRO A 149 43.91 -31.88 -2.48
CA PRO A 149 45.21 -31.52 -3.08
C PRO A 149 46.08 -32.78 -3.23
N GLY A 150 46.48 -33.09 -4.48
CA GLY A 150 47.25 -34.30 -4.84
C GLY A 150 46.48 -35.34 -5.67
N GLY A 151 45.19 -35.11 -5.97
CA GLY A 151 44.40 -35.97 -6.86
C GLY A 151 44.70 -35.69 -8.34
N ASN A 152 45.34 -36.64 -9.00
CA ASN A 152 45.64 -36.62 -10.44
C ASN A 152 44.35 -36.84 -11.24
N CYS A 153 43.76 -35.78 -11.79
CA CYS A 153 42.70 -35.87 -12.80
C CYS A 153 43.24 -35.33 -14.13
N CYS A 154 43.32 -36.24 -15.10
CA CYS A 154 43.65 -35.97 -16.50
C CYS A 154 42.61 -35.08 -17.19
#